data_AF-A0A948FDI4-F1
#
_entry.id   AF-A0A948FDI4-F1
#
_cell.length_a   1.000
_cell.length_b   1.000
_cell.length_c   1.000
_cell.angle_alpha   90.00
_cell.angle_beta   90.00
_cell.angle_gamma   90.00
#
_symmetry.space_group_name_H-M   'P 1'
#
loop_
_entity.id
_entity.type
_entity.pdbx_description
1 polymer ?
#
loop_
_entity_poly.entity_id
_entity_poly.type
_entity_poly.pdbx_seq_one_letter_code
_entity_poly.pdbx_strand_id
1 'polypeptide(L)'
;MNKTRQSLFKEVIVVLSLIVLAFGIRLFFLQFKQAIGTDSYFYLTCGKNLIEGKGFVNMDGSAHLTFAPLASFIIGVFYLITNNLELSGRLVSVLFGSLLILPVYLIAKTMRDTKIAVLTSVFSVFYPGLINISTQVGSDSLYSFLLAWLVYYFWKALNKKDRDWVYFVYVGALLGLCYLTRAVGLIYFFIIILWLITFFLIKRINFIHAAKNIFVCLFAFVAIASPYFYFTYRHTGTVSLSPNAGIWLNMDVSKSEEEIEIAKTSITGKEQYKTDNSFNLMSYFIKYPKAFSL
;
A
#
# COMPACT_ATOMS: atom_id res chain seq x y z
N MET A 1 21.66 30.63 -24.77
CA MET A 1 21.10 29.27 -24.62
C MET A 1 21.81 28.36 -23.60
N ASN A 2 23.03 28.66 -23.11
CA ASN A 2 23.80 27.74 -22.25
C ASN A 2 23.47 27.76 -20.74
N LYS A 3 23.12 28.91 -20.13
CA LYS A 3 22.94 28.99 -18.66
C LYS A 3 21.74 28.18 -18.15
N THR A 4 20.59 28.22 -18.84
CA THR A 4 19.38 27.48 -18.44
C THR A 4 19.57 25.97 -18.56
N ARG A 5 20.19 25.50 -19.65
CA ARG A 5 20.49 24.08 -19.85
C ARG A 5 21.51 23.56 -18.83
N GLN A 6 22.53 24.35 -18.51
CA GLN A 6 23.51 24.02 -17.47
C GLN A 6 22.86 23.98 -16.06
N SER A 7 21.93 24.89 -15.77
CA SER A 7 21.19 24.87 -14.50
C SER A 7 20.33 23.62 -14.37
N LEU A 8 19.59 23.25 -15.42
CA LEU A 8 18.77 22.03 -15.43
C LEU A 8 19.64 20.77 -15.29
N PHE A 9 20.79 20.72 -15.96
CA PHE A 9 21.70 19.59 -15.86
C PHE A 9 22.23 19.39 -14.43
N LYS A 10 22.60 20.48 -13.75
CA LYS A 10 23.01 20.44 -12.34
C LYS A 10 21.88 19.92 -11.44
N GLU A 11 20.65 20.36 -11.65
CA GLU A 11 19.50 19.90 -10.87
C GLU A 11 19.24 18.39 -11.07
N VAL A 12 19.30 17.91 -12.32
CA VAL A 12 19.13 16.48 -12.63
C VAL A 12 20.20 15.66 -11.93
N ILE A 13 21.46 16.09 -11.97
CA ILE A 13 22.55 15.40 -11.25
C ILE A 13 22.26 15.37 -9.75
N VAL A 14 21.86 16.49 -9.14
CA VAL A 14 21.57 16.53 -7.70
C VAL A 14 20.46 15.54 -7.33
N VAL A 15 19.36 15.52 -8.08
CA VAL A 15 18.24 14.60 -7.82
C VAL A 15 18.66 13.16 -8.01
N LEU A 16 19.41 12.83 -9.07
CA LEU A 16 19.93 11.49 -9.30
C LEU A 16 20.88 11.05 -8.18
N SER A 17 21.80 11.92 -7.75
CA SER A 17 22.69 11.65 -6.62
C SER A 17 21.92 11.37 -5.34
N LEU A 18 20.84 12.12 -5.08
CA LEU A 18 19.97 11.87 -3.93
C LEU A 18 19.24 10.53 -4.04
N ILE A 19 18.72 10.17 -5.22
CA ILE A 19 18.08 8.86 -5.45
C ILE A 19 19.08 7.72 -5.21
N VAL A 20 20.30 7.84 -5.75
CA VAL A 20 21.37 6.85 -5.58
C VAL A 20 21.78 6.74 -4.10
N LEU A 21 21.94 7.87 -3.41
CA LEU A 21 22.22 7.89 -1.97
C LEU A 21 21.11 7.18 -1.18
N ALA A 22 19.85 7.48 -1.51
CA ALA A 22 18.70 6.90 -0.85
C ALA A 22 18.58 5.38 -1.13
N PHE A 23 18.94 4.95 -2.33
CA PHE A 23 19.04 3.53 -2.70
C PHE A 23 20.13 2.83 -1.89
N GLY A 24 21.32 3.42 -1.78
CA GLY A 24 22.43 2.88 -0.98
C GLY A 24 22.09 2.77 0.50
N ILE A 25 21.47 3.80 1.09
CA ILE A 25 21.02 3.78 2.49
C ILE A 25 20.00 2.66 2.70
N ARG A 26 18.98 2.55 1.84
CA ARG A 26 17.95 1.51 1.97
C ARG A 26 18.53 0.11 1.80
N LEU A 27 19.46 -0.10 0.88
CA LEU A 27 20.18 -1.37 0.75
C LEU A 27 20.98 -1.71 2.01
N PHE A 28 21.66 -0.72 2.60
CA PHE A 28 22.35 -0.91 3.86
C PHE A 28 21.39 -1.31 4.99
N PHE A 29 20.21 -0.68 5.09
CA PHE A 29 19.24 -1.04 6.13
C PHE A 29 18.52 -2.38 5.87
N LEU A 30 18.46 -2.82 4.61
CA LEU A 30 17.81 -4.07 4.22
C LEU A 30 18.44 -5.30 4.90
N GLN A 31 19.75 -5.29 5.15
CA GLN A 31 20.46 -6.40 5.78
C GLN A 31 19.98 -6.69 7.21
N PHE A 32 19.38 -5.70 7.89
CA PHE A 32 18.87 -5.84 9.25
C PHE A 32 17.42 -6.38 9.28
N LYS A 33 16.79 -6.61 8.13
CA LYS A 33 15.43 -7.18 8.02
C LYS A 33 15.51 -8.67 7.74
N GLN A 34 15.65 -9.48 8.78
CA GLN A 34 15.80 -10.93 8.67
C GLN A 34 14.48 -11.69 8.44
N ALA A 35 13.34 -11.11 8.82
CA ALA A 35 12.03 -11.74 8.68
C ALA A 35 11.17 -11.09 7.58
N ILE A 36 10.52 -11.93 6.78
CA ILE A 36 9.47 -11.53 5.84
C ILE A 36 8.15 -11.52 6.62
N GLY A 37 7.37 -10.44 6.53
CA GLY A 37 6.07 -10.36 7.18
C GLY A 37 5.05 -11.31 6.55
N THR A 38 4.02 -11.70 7.33
CA THR A 38 2.95 -12.59 6.84
C THR A 38 2.25 -12.02 5.60
N ASP A 39 2.01 -10.72 5.55
CA ASP A 39 1.41 -10.06 4.38
C ASP A 39 2.33 -10.09 3.15
N SER A 40 3.64 -9.93 3.37
CA SER A 40 4.66 -9.95 2.32
C SER A 40 4.65 -11.27 1.54
N TYR A 41 4.39 -12.37 2.22
CA TYR A 41 4.29 -13.69 1.61
C TYR A 41 3.20 -13.76 0.54
N PHE A 42 2.03 -13.15 0.75
CA PHE A 42 0.96 -13.10 -0.24
C PHE A 42 1.38 -12.31 -1.48
N TYR A 43 2.06 -11.17 -1.31
CA TYR A 43 2.58 -10.39 -2.43
C TYR A 43 3.59 -11.17 -3.27
N LEU A 44 4.49 -11.91 -2.62
CA LEU A 44 5.50 -12.73 -3.29
C LEU A 44 4.88 -13.90 -4.06
N THR A 45 4.03 -14.68 -3.41
CA THR A 45 3.44 -15.90 -3.97
C THR A 45 2.44 -15.59 -5.08
N CYS A 46 1.56 -14.61 -4.88
CA CYS A 46 0.63 -14.16 -5.93
C CYS A 46 1.38 -13.57 -7.12
N GLY A 47 2.49 -12.86 -6.88
CA GLY A 47 3.33 -12.32 -7.94
C GLY A 47 3.95 -13.41 -8.81
N LYS A 48 4.48 -14.47 -8.18
CA LYS A 48 4.96 -15.66 -8.88
C LYS A 48 3.86 -16.32 -9.70
N ASN A 49 2.72 -16.58 -9.07
CA ASN A 49 1.59 -17.27 -9.70
C ASN A 49 1.07 -16.53 -10.94
N LEU A 50 1.01 -15.20 -10.88
CA LEU A 50 0.61 -14.36 -12.03
C LEU A 50 1.52 -14.57 -13.24
N ILE A 51 2.83 -14.58 -13.02
CA ILE A 51 3.83 -14.69 -14.10
C ILE A 51 3.95 -16.12 -14.63
N GLU A 52 3.73 -17.12 -13.78
CA GLU A 52 3.67 -18.54 -14.18
C GLU A 52 2.34 -18.92 -14.85
N GLY A 53 1.42 -17.97 -15.04
CA GLY A 53 0.13 -18.22 -15.69
C GLY A 53 -0.91 -18.94 -14.83
N LYS A 54 -0.66 -19.09 -13.53
CA LYS A 54 -1.59 -19.70 -12.56
C LYS A 54 -2.72 -18.76 -12.13
N GLY A 55 -2.60 -17.47 -12.47
CA GLY A 55 -3.55 -16.43 -12.09
C GLY A 55 -3.25 -15.79 -10.74
N PHE A 56 -4.15 -14.90 -10.28
CA PHE A 56 -4.01 -14.20 -9.00
C PHE A 56 -4.65 -15.02 -7.87
N VAL A 57 -3.96 -16.07 -7.47
CA VAL A 57 -4.45 -17.11 -6.55
C VAL A 57 -3.56 -17.31 -5.33
N ASN A 58 -4.19 -17.74 -4.25
CA ASN A 58 -3.57 -18.24 -3.02
C ASN A 58 -2.87 -19.59 -3.23
N MET A 59 -2.16 -20.06 -2.20
CA MET A 59 -1.54 -21.40 -2.21
C MET A 59 -2.56 -22.54 -2.29
N ASP A 60 -3.77 -22.37 -1.77
CA ASP A 60 -4.86 -23.34 -1.88
C ASP A 60 -5.57 -23.31 -3.25
N GLY A 61 -5.11 -22.44 -4.17
CA GLY A 61 -5.69 -22.24 -5.49
C GLY A 61 -6.93 -21.34 -5.51
N SER A 62 -7.40 -20.85 -4.35
CA SER A 62 -8.50 -19.90 -4.27
C SER A 62 -8.10 -18.54 -4.84
N ALA A 63 -9.07 -17.80 -5.39
CA ALA A 63 -8.82 -16.44 -5.88
C ALA A 63 -8.42 -15.52 -4.72
N HIS A 64 -7.30 -14.81 -4.88
CA HIS A 64 -6.82 -13.93 -3.83
C HIS A 64 -7.53 -12.58 -3.92
N LEU A 65 -8.41 -12.31 -2.95
CA LEU A 65 -9.25 -11.11 -2.94
C LEU A 65 -8.82 -10.07 -1.90
N THR A 66 -7.83 -10.38 -1.06
CA THR A 66 -7.44 -9.57 0.12
C THR A 66 -6.37 -8.51 -0.18
N PHE A 67 -5.64 -8.60 -1.29
CA PHE A 67 -4.65 -7.59 -1.67
C PHE A 67 -4.80 -7.28 -3.15
N ALA A 68 -4.60 -6.02 -3.50
CA ALA A 68 -4.73 -5.57 -4.87
C ALA A 68 -3.49 -6.00 -5.70
N PRO A 69 -3.65 -6.26 -7.01
CA PRO A 69 -2.71 -7.09 -7.77
C PRO A 69 -1.43 -6.38 -8.23
N LEU A 70 -1.39 -5.04 -8.29
CA LEU A 70 -0.29 -4.33 -8.96
C LEU A 70 1.06 -4.53 -8.27
N ALA A 71 1.09 -4.51 -6.94
CA ALA A 71 2.33 -4.73 -6.20
C ALA A 71 2.88 -6.15 -6.44
N SER A 72 2.02 -7.17 -6.35
CA SER A 72 2.38 -8.55 -6.64
C SER A 72 2.83 -8.75 -8.09
N PHE A 73 2.13 -8.13 -9.05
CA PHE A 73 2.49 -8.20 -10.46
C PHE A 73 3.90 -7.65 -10.72
N ILE A 74 4.23 -6.48 -10.17
CA ILE A 74 5.57 -5.89 -10.34
C ILE A 74 6.64 -6.77 -9.67
N ILE A 75 6.36 -7.35 -8.51
CA ILE A 75 7.26 -8.32 -7.86
C ILE A 75 7.48 -9.55 -8.76
N GLY A 76 6.43 -10.07 -9.38
CA GLY A 76 6.53 -11.15 -10.35
C GLY A 76 7.42 -10.80 -11.55
N VAL A 77 7.30 -9.59 -12.09
CA VAL A 77 8.17 -9.14 -13.19
C VAL A 77 9.64 -9.14 -12.76
N PHE A 78 9.95 -8.71 -11.53
CA PHE A 78 11.31 -8.79 -10.98
C PHE A 78 11.78 -10.24 -10.76
N TYR A 79 10.85 -11.14 -10.47
CA TYR A 79 11.16 -12.56 -10.32
C TYR A 79 11.68 -13.20 -11.61
N LEU A 80 11.20 -12.77 -12.78
CA LEU A 80 11.72 -13.24 -14.08
C LEU A 80 13.22 -13.02 -14.27
N ILE A 81 13.77 -11.97 -13.63
CA ILE A 81 15.16 -11.57 -13.79
C ILE A 81 16.02 -12.13 -12.65
N THR A 82 15.50 -12.11 -11.43
CA THR A 82 16.27 -12.50 -10.24
C THR A 82 16.21 -14.00 -9.94
N ASN A 83 15.17 -14.70 -10.40
CA ASN A 83 14.81 -16.07 -10.00
C ASN A 83 14.74 -16.28 -8.47
N ASN A 84 14.60 -15.20 -7.69
CA ASN A 84 14.51 -15.23 -6.24
C ASN A 84 13.37 -14.31 -5.78
N LEU A 85 12.33 -14.89 -5.17
CA LEU A 85 11.12 -14.14 -4.79
C LEU A 85 11.41 -13.11 -3.72
N GLU A 86 12.12 -13.48 -2.66
CA GLU A 86 12.46 -12.57 -1.57
C GLU A 86 13.28 -11.39 -2.08
N LEU A 87 14.30 -11.66 -2.90
CA LEU A 87 15.10 -10.63 -3.53
C LEU A 87 14.25 -9.72 -4.43
N SER A 88 13.33 -10.29 -5.21
CA SER A 88 12.41 -9.52 -6.05
C SER A 88 11.57 -8.54 -5.24
N GLY A 89 10.92 -9.03 -4.19
CA GLY A 89 10.10 -8.21 -3.30
C GLY A 89 10.90 -7.08 -2.66
N ARG A 90 12.11 -7.40 -2.18
CA ARG A 90 12.99 -6.42 -1.54
C ARG A 90 13.47 -5.36 -2.53
N LEU A 91 13.87 -5.77 -3.74
CA LEU A 91 14.32 -4.85 -4.79
C LEU A 91 13.20 -3.90 -5.22
N VAL A 92 11.97 -4.40 -5.37
CA VAL A 92 10.81 -3.55 -5.69
C VAL A 92 10.61 -2.50 -4.60
N SER A 93 10.59 -2.89 -3.32
CA SER A 93 10.43 -1.94 -2.22
C SER A 93 11.55 -0.89 -2.17
N VAL A 94 12.81 -1.32 -2.28
CA VAL A 94 13.96 -0.42 -2.25
C VAL A 94 13.97 0.53 -3.45
N LEU A 95 13.65 0.02 -4.64
CA LEU A 95 13.63 0.80 -5.87
C LEU A 95 12.56 1.90 -5.81
N PHE A 96 11.29 1.54 -5.58
CA PHE A 96 10.20 2.53 -5.56
C PHE A 96 10.31 3.46 -4.35
N GLY A 97 10.78 2.96 -3.21
CA GLY A 97 11.12 3.80 -2.06
C GLY A 97 12.19 4.85 -2.39
N SER A 98 13.16 4.51 -3.25
CA SER A 98 14.21 5.45 -3.70
C SER A 98 13.73 6.40 -4.79
N LEU A 99 12.93 5.91 -5.73
CA LEU A 99 12.35 6.74 -6.78
C LEU A 99 11.33 7.75 -6.24
N LEU A 100 10.76 7.52 -5.04
CA LEU A 100 9.89 8.47 -4.34
C LEU A 100 10.54 9.84 -4.11
N ILE A 101 11.87 9.92 -4.05
CA ILE A 101 12.59 11.19 -3.89
C ILE A 101 12.31 12.14 -5.07
N LEU A 102 12.10 11.62 -6.27
CA LEU A 102 11.83 12.43 -7.46
C LEU A 102 10.51 13.22 -7.36
N PRO A 103 9.32 12.62 -7.16
CA PRO A 103 8.09 13.38 -7.01
C PRO A 103 8.13 14.30 -5.78
N VAL A 104 8.77 13.89 -4.67
CA VAL A 104 8.94 14.77 -3.49
C VAL A 104 9.71 16.04 -3.83
N TYR A 105 10.85 15.91 -4.51
CA TYR A 105 11.63 17.04 -5.01
C TYR A 105 10.77 17.95 -5.90
N LEU A 106 10.04 17.36 -6.85
CA LEU A 106 9.25 18.12 -7.81
C LEU A 106 8.08 18.85 -7.16
N ILE A 107 7.41 18.27 -6.16
CA ILE A 107 6.36 18.94 -5.38
C ILE A 107 6.94 20.16 -4.67
N ALA A 108 8.01 19.96 -3.88
CA ALA A 108 8.63 21.04 -3.11
C ALA A 108 9.13 22.18 -4.02
N LYS A 109 9.67 21.83 -5.19
CA LYS A 109 10.10 22.81 -6.21
C LYS A 109 8.93 23.62 -6.77
N THR A 110 7.78 22.99 -7.00
CA THR A 110 6.59 23.71 -7.48
C THR A 110 5.96 24.63 -6.43
N MET A 111 6.22 24.39 -5.14
CA MET A 111 5.66 25.20 -4.06
C MET A 111 6.54 26.40 -3.72
N ARG A 112 7.86 26.24 -3.73
CA ARG A 112 8.80 27.31 -3.36
C ARG A 112 9.94 27.49 -4.36
N ASP A 113 11.06 26.81 -4.14
CA ASP A 113 12.26 26.94 -4.96
C ASP A 113 13.12 25.66 -4.97
N THR A 114 14.20 25.69 -5.75
CA THR A 114 15.15 24.57 -5.87
C THR A 114 15.87 24.27 -4.56
N LYS A 115 16.15 25.26 -3.71
CA LYS A 115 16.88 25.05 -2.44
C LYS A 115 16.03 24.25 -1.46
N ILE A 116 14.78 24.65 -1.29
CA ILE A 116 13.81 23.98 -0.44
C ILE A 116 13.52 22.58 -0.98
N ALA A 117 13.43 22.42 -2.31
CA ALA A 117 13.26 21.11 -2.92
C ALA A 117 14.41 20.14 -2.60
N VAL A 118 15.67 20.59 -2.66
CA VAL A 118 16.82 19.78 -2.27
C VAL A 118 16.75 19.45 -0.78
N LEU A 119 16.48 20.43 0.09
CA LEU A 119 16.41 20.21 1.54
C LEU A 119 15.32 19.19 1.92
N THR A 120 14.10 19.33 1.38
CA THR A 120 13.00 18.37 1.60
C THR A 120 13.37 16.96 1.11
N SER A 121 14.08 16.88 -0.01
CA SER A 121 14.55 15.60 -0.56
C SER A 121 15.58 14.96 0.36
N VAL A 122 16.56 15.72 0.87
CA VAL A 122 17.54 15.25 1.86
C VAL A 122 16.84 14.72 3.11
N PHE A 123 15.86 15.45 3.66
CA PHE A 123 15.08 14.95 4.80
C PHE A 123 14.37 13.64 4.48
N SER A 124 13.82 13.49 3.27
CA SER A 124 13.12 12.29 2.84
C SER A 124 14.07 11.10 2.62
N VAL A 125 15.34 11.34 2.28
CA VAL A 125 16.38 10.31 2.19
C VAL A 125 16.66 9.68 3.56
N PHE A 126 16.75 10.50 4.60
CA PHE A 126 17.13 10.06 5.95
C PHE A 126 15.93 9.78 6.88
N TYR A 127 14.71 10.03 6.44
CA TYR A 127 13.53 9.87 7.29
C TYR A 127 13.29 8.38 7.64
N PRO A 128 13.35 7.99 8.94
CA PRO A 128 13.31 6.59 9.35
C PRO A 128 12.05 5.85 8.90
N GLY A 129 10.90 6.52 8.87
CA GLY A 129 9.64 5.92 8.41
C GLY A 129 9.71 5.51 6.93
N LEU A 130 10.29 6.35 6.07
CA LEU A 130 10.46 6.06 4.65
C LEU A 130 11.47 4.93 4.44
N ILE A 131 12.55 4.89 5.23
CA ILE A 131 13.52 3.79 5.18
C ILE A 131 12.85 2.46 5.60
N ASN A 132 12.03 2.48 6.65
CA ASN A 132 11.36 1.28 7.14
C ASN A 132 10.37 0.70 6.11
N ILE A 133 9.49 1.53 5.53
CA ILE A 133 8.56 1.04 4.48
C ILE A 133 9.30 0.58 3.21
N SER A 134 10.49 1.14 2.94
CA SER A 134 11.29 0.78 1.76
C SER A 134 12.14 -0.48 1.92
N THR A 135 12.25 -0.99 3.15
CA THR A 135 13.01 -2.22 3.45
C THR A 135 12.11 -3.41 3.73
N GLN A 136 10.80 -3.19 3.85
CA GLN A 136 9.81 -4.26 3.98
C GLN A 136 9.24 -4.63 2.61
N VAL A 137 9.07 -5.93 2.37
CA VAL A 137 8.43 -6.44 1.15
C VAL A 137 6.93 -6.15 1.23
N GLY A 138 6.37 -5.42 0.27
CA GLY A 138 4.95 -5.14 0.25
C GLY A 138 4.58 -4.01 -0.71
N SER A 139 3.34 -3.54 -0.59
CA SER A 139 2.78 -2.50 -1.45
C SER A 139 3.18 -1.08 -1.08
N ASP A 140 3.67 -0.83 0.14
CA ASP A 140 3.72 0.52 0.72
C ASP A 140 4.67 1.47 0.00
N SER A 141 5.82 0.97 -0.45
CA SER A 141 6.80 1.77 -1.18
C SER A 141 6.30 2.18 -2.56
N LEU A 142 5.73 1.23 -3.30
CA LEU A 142 5.11 1.49 -4.59
C LEU A 142 3.90 2.42 -4.45
N TYR A 143 3.04 2.17 -3.47
CA TYR A 143 1.88 2.99 -3.19
C TYR A 143 2.29 4.43 -2.86
N SER A 144 3.27 4.61 -1.98
CA SER A 144 3.77 5.94 -1.59
C SER A 144 4.39 6.69 -2.76
N PHE A 145 5.11 5.99 -3.65
CA PHE A 145 5.65 6.55 -4.88
C PHE A 145 4.55 7.05 -5.82
N LEU A 146 3.54 6.22 -6.07
CA LEU A 146 2.39 6.57 -6.93
C LEU A 146 1.58 7.72 -6.33
N LEU A 147 1.36 7.71 -5.02
CA LEU A 147 0.64 8.76 -4.31
C LEU A 147 1.38 10.10 -4.36
N ALA A 148 2.71 10.11 -4.24
CA ALA A 148 3.50 11.32 -4.41
C ALA A 148 3.39 11.89 -5.84
N TRP A 149 3.43 11.03 -6.87
CA TRP A 149 3.15 11.46 -8.23
C TRP A 149 1.73 11.99 -8.43
N LEU A 150 0.74 11.35 -7.78
CA LEU A 150 -0.66 11.80 -7.82
C LEU A 150 -0.77 13.24 -7.29
N VAL A 151 -0.17 13.52 -6.12
CA VAL A 151 -0.14 14.88 -5.55
C VAL A 151 0.53 15.87 -6.49
N TYR A 152 1.65 15.49 -7.10
CA TYR A 152 2.38 16.34 -8.03
C TYR A 152 1.55 16.71 -9.27
N TYR A 153 0.96 15.72 -9.94
CA TYR A 153 0.16 15.93 -11.14
C TYR A 153 -1.15 16.64 -10.83
N PHE A 154 -1.75 16.36 -9.67
CA PHE A 154 -2.92 17.07 -9.19
C PHE A 154 -2.61 18.56 -8.98
N TRP A 155 -1.52 18.89 -8.29
CA TRP A 155 -1.07 20.27 -8.13
C TRP A 155 -0.83 20.97 -9.48
N LYS A 156 -0.24 20.26 -10.45
CA LYS A 156 -0.06 20.79 -11.81
C LYS A 156 -1.37 21.02 -12.55
N ALA A 157 -2.33 20.10 -12.44
CA ALA A 157 -3.63 20.20 -13.08
C ALA A 157 -4.39 21.46 -12.66
N LEU A 158 -4.19 21.92 -11.42
CA LEU A 158 -4.86 23.08 -10.85
C LEU A 158 -4.22 24.42 -11.23
N ASN A 159 -2.93 24.42 -11.50
CA ASN A 159 -2.16 25.65 -11.73
C ASN A 159 -1.86 25.91 -13.22
N LYS A 160 -1.92 24.90 -14.07
CA LYS A 160 -1.69 25.03 -15.52
C LYS A 160 -2.99 25.38 -16.23
N LYS A 161 -2.99 26.47 -17.00
CA LYS A 161 -4.15 26.92 -17.80
C LYS A 161 -4.25 26.22 -19.17
N ASP A 162 -3.12 25.83 -19.77
CA ASP A 162 -3.11 25.18 -21.08
C ASP A 162 -3.12 23.66 -20.97
N ARG A 163 -4.04 23.01 -21.69
CA ARG A 163 -4.19 21.55 -21.79
C ARG A 163 -4.25 20.84 -20.43
N ASP A 164 -4.95 21.45 -19.47
CA ASP A 164 -5.15 20.95 -18.13
C ASP A 164 -5.75 19.54 -18.07
N TRP A 165 -6.64 19.21 -19.01
CA TRP A 165 -7.24 17.88 -19.16
C TRP A 165 -6.20 16.74 -19.24
N VAL A 166 -5.01 16.98 -19.80
CA VAL A 166 -3.93 15.98 -19.87
C VAL A 166 -3.42 15.66 -18.46
N TYR A 167 -3.31 16.66 -17.59
CA TYR A 167 -2.95 16.43 -16.19
C TYR A 167 -4.04 15.67 -15.44
N PHE A 168 -5.32 15.89 -15.76
CA PHE A 168 -6.42 15.10 -15.23
C PHE A 168 -6.41 13.64 -15.69
N VAL A 169 -5.93 13.32 -16.90
CA VAL A 169 -5.66 11.93 -17.32
C VAL A 169 -4.63 11.28 -16.39
N TYR A 170 -3.51 11.96 -16.13
CA TYR A 170 -2.47 11.43 -15.23
C TYR A 170 -3.00 11.24 -13.80
N VAL A 171 -3.81 12.18 -13.29
CA VAL A 171 -4.44 12.06 -11.97
C VAL A 171 -5.36 10.84 -11.91
N GLY A 172 -6.25 10.66 -12.88
CA GLY A 172 -7.15 9.51 -12.94
C GLY A 172 -6.41 8.18 -13.06
N ALA A 173 -5.40 8.12 -13.93
CA ALA A 173 -4.57 6.93 -14.09
C ALA A 173 -3.80 6.58 -12.81
N LEU A 174 -3.20 7.57 -12.14
CA LEU A 174 -2.49 7.37 -10.87
C LEU A 174 -3.43 6.96 -9.74
N LEU A 175 -4.65 7.49 -9.68
CA LEU A 175 -5.69 7.02 -8.77
C LEU A 175 -6.02 5.54 -9.00
N GLY A 176 -6.14 5.13 -10.27
CA GLY A 176 -6.38 3.74 -10.64
C GLY A 176 -5.21 2.84 -10.22
N LEU A 177 -3.97 3.26 -10.48
CA LEU A 177 -2.78 2.53 -10.06
C LEU A 177 -2.68 2.44 -8.53
N CYS A 178 -2.95 3.52 -7.80
CA CYS A 178 -3.02 3.53 -6.34
C CYS A 178 -4.05 2.50 -5.84
N TYR A 179 -5.26 2.49 -6.42
CA TYR A 179 -6.30 1.51 -6.11
C TYR A 179 -5.83 0.06 -6.37
N LEU A 180 -5.16 -0.18 -7.50
CA LEU A 180 -4.61 -1.50 -7.84
C LEU A 180 -3.42 -1.93 -6.98
N THR A 181 -2.76 -1.02 -6.27
CA THR A 181 -1.75 -1.40 -5.25
C THR A 181 -2.36 -1.64 -3.89
N ARG A 182 -3.32 -0.81 -3.47
CA ARG A 182 -4.03 -0.92 -2.20
C ARG A 182 -5.47 -0.41 -2.41
N ALA A 183 -6.46 -1.21 -2.01
CA ALA A 183 -7.87 -0.82 -2.11
C ALA A 183 -8.19 0.49 -1.34
N VAL A 184 -7.42 0.81 -0.30
CA VAL A 184 -7.47 2.09 0.45
C VAL A 184 -7.25 3.31 -0.47
N GLY A 185 -6.56 3.14 -1.60
CA GLY A 185 -6.38 4.16 -2.64
C GLY A 185 -7.70 4.76 -3.15
N LEU A 186 -8.81 4.01 -3.04
CA LEU A 186 -10.13 4.48 -3.42
C LEU A 186 -10.61 5.70 -2.59
N ILE A 187 -10.16 5.84 -1.35
CA ILE A 187 -10.49 7.00 -0.51
C ILE A 187 -9.97 8.28 -1.16
N TYR A 188 -8.76 8.25 -1.73
CA TYR A 188 -8.17 9.41 -2.41
C TYR A 188 -8.93 9.79 -3.67
N PHE A 189 -9.57 8.82 -4.35
CA PHE A 189 -10.45 9.12 -5.47
C PHE A 189 -11.63 9.99 -5.02
N PHE A 190 -12.35 9.60 -3.96
CA PHE A 190 -13.47 10.39 -3.44
C PHE A 190 -13.04 11.77 -2.95
N ILE A 191 -11.91 11.86 -2.24
CA ILE A 191 -11.36 13.13 -1.76
C ILE A 191 -11.05 14.06 -2.94
N ILE A 192 -10.38 13.56 -3.99
CA ILE A 192 -10.01 14.37 -5.15
C ILE A 192 -11.24 14.82 -5.93
N ILE A 193 -12.24 13.95 -6.15
CA ILE A 193 -13.46 14.32 -6.85
C ILE A 193 -14.26 15.38 -6.06
N LEU A 194 -14.43 15.19 -4.76
CA LEU A 194 -15.11 16.16 -3.89
C LEU A 194 -14.37 17.50 -3.87
N TRP A 195 -13.04 17.47 -3.78
CA TRP A 195 -12.20 18.66 -3.84
C TRP A 195 -12.35 19.37 -5.19
N LEU A 196 -12.39 18.64 -6.31
CA LEU A 196 -12.54 19.25 -7.64
C LEU A 196 -13.91 19.91 -7.82
N ILE A 197 -14.97 19.25 -7.36
CA ILE A 197 -16.32 19.82 -7.39
C ILE A 197 -16.35 21.13 -6.58
N THR A 198 -15.87 21.10 -5.33
CA THR A 198 -15.85 22.30 -4.47
C THR A 198 -14.96 23.40 -5.03
N PHE A 199 -13.77 23.07 -5.53
CA PHE A 199 -12.85 24.02 -6.15
C PHE A 199 -13.47 24.70 -7.38
N PHE A 200 -14.10 23.94 -8.29
CA PHE A 200 -14.74 24.49 -9.48
C PHE A 200 -15.97 25.34 -9.16
N LEU A 201 -16.74 24.98 -8.14
CA LEU A 201 -17.86 25.78 -7.63
C LEU A 201 -17.39 27.12 -7.05
N ILE A 202 -16.38 27.09 -6.17
CA ILE A 202 -15.82 28.29 -5.51
C ILE A 202 -15.18 29.23 -6.54
N LYS A 203 -14.40 28.68 -7.48
CA LYS A 203 -13.73 29.46 -8.53
C LYS A 203 -14.64 29.84 -9.70
N ARG A 204 -15.92 29.44 -9.67
CA ARG A 204 -16.92 29.70 -10.72
C ARG A 204 -16.39 29.34 -12.12
N ILE A 205 -15.68 28.21 -12.22
CA ILE A 205 -15.15 27.74 -13.50
C ILE A 205 -16.32 27.34 -14.41
N ASN A 206 -16.18 27.55 -15.72
CA ASN A 206 -17.18 27.14 -16.69
C ASN A 206 -17.53 25.65 -16.51
N PHE A 207 -18.83 25.36 -16.37
CA PHE A 207 -19.36 24.03 -16.11
C PHE A 207 -18.91 22.99 -17.14
N ILE A 208 -18.88 23.33 -18.44
CA ILE A 208 -18.47 22.40 -19.51
C ILE A 208 -17.01 22.01 -19.32
N HIS A 209 -16.15 22.97 -18.97
CA HIS A 209 -14.73 22.72 -18.75
C HIS A 209 -14.49 21.87 -17.49
N ALA A 210 -15.18 22.20 -16.40
CA ALA A 210 -15.16 21.42 -15.16
C ALA A 210 -15.64 19.97 -15.39
N ALA A 211 -16.78 19.79 -16.06
CA ALA A 211 -17.35 18.48 -16.37
C ALA A 211 -16.42 17.64 -17.25
N LYS A 212 -15.80 18.26 -18.28
CA LYS A 212 -14.80 17.60 -19.12
C LYS A 212 -13.62 17.06 -18.31
N ASN A 213 -13.05 17.89 -17.42
CA ASN A 213 -11.90 17.49 -16.61
C ASN A 213 -12.23 16.37 -15.62
N ILE A 214 -13.39 16.46 -14.97
CA ILE A 214 -13.90 15.40 -14.08
C ILE A 214 -14.13 14.11 -14.87
N PHE A 215 -14.77 14.20 -16.04
CA PHE A 215 -15.05 13.04 -16.90
C PHE A 215 -13.77 12.35 -17.34
N VAL A 216 -12.78 13.11 -17.81
CA VAL A 216 -11.48 12.55 -18.25
C VAL A 216 -10.74 11.88 -17.09
N CYS A 217 -10.76 12.48 -15.89
CA CYS A 217 -10.20 11.89 -14.68
C CYS A 217 -10.91 10.57 -14.33
N LEU A 218 -12.24 10.57 -14.31
CA LEU A 218 -13.05 9.39 -14.03
C LEU A 218 -12.80 8.28 -15.06
N PHE A 219 -12.80 8.62 -16.34
CA PHE A 219 -12.57 7.68 -17.43
C PHE A 219 -11.19 7.01 -17.30
N ALA A 220 -10.14 7.79 -17.05
CA ALA A 220 -8.80 7.26 -16.86
C ALA A 220 -8.71 6.34 -15.62
N PHE A 221 -9.37 6.72 -14.51
CA PHE A 221 -9.46 5.87 -13.32
C PHE A 221 -10.13 4.54 -13.62
N VAL A 222 -11.32 4.56 -14.22
CA VAL A 222 -12.10 3.36 -14.55
C VAL A 222 -11.34 2.49 -15.54
N ALA A 223 -10.72 3.06 -16.57
CA ALA A 223 -9.93 2.31 -17.54
C ALA A 223 -8.83 1.48 -16.86
N ILE A 224 -8.08 2.09 -15.93
CA ILE A 224 -7.01 1.41 -15.18
C ILE A 224 -7.57 0.43 -14.14
N ALA A 225 -8.62 0.79 -13.40
CA ALA A 225 -9.18 -0.05 -12.34
C ALA A 225 -10.05 -1.21 -12.86
N SER A 226 -10.52 -1.12 -14.12
CA SER A 226 -11.47 -2.07 -14.72
C SER A 226 -11.05 -3.54 -14.66
N PRO A 227 -9.76 -3.93 -14.88
CA PRO A 227 -9.40 -5.35 -14.85
C PRO A 227 -9.60 -5.97 -13.47
N TYR A 228 -9.35 -5.20 -12.41
CA TYR A 228 -9.52 -5.66 -11.04
C TYR A 228 -10.99 -5.69 -10.61
N PHE A 229 -11.79 -4.72 -11.07
CA PHE A 229 -13.24 -4.78 -10.89
C PHE A 229 -13.83 -6.02 -11.55
N TYR A 230 -13.42 -6.31 -12.79
CA TYR A 230 -13.86 -7.52 -13.49
C TYR A 230 -13.42 -8.80 -12.79
N PHE A 231 -12.15 -8.87 -12.37
CA PHE A 231 -11.62 -10.01 -11.62
C PHE A 231 -12.41 -10.25 -10.33
N THR A 232 -12.65 -9.21 -9.55
CA THR A 232 -13.41 -9.31 -8.30
C THR A 232 -14.84 -9.77 -8.57
N TYR A 233 -15.54 -9.11 -9.49
CA TYR A 233 -16.92 -9.42 -9.85
C TYR A 233 -17.10 -10.89 -10.27
N ARG A 234 -16.14 -11.44 -11.03
CA ARG A 234 -16.16 -12.85 -11.47
C ARG A 234 -16.06 -13.85 -10.32
N HIS A 235 -15.41 -13.49 -9.21
CA HIS A 235 -15.16 -14.41 -8.10
C HIS A 235 -16.10 -14.18 -6.91
N THR A 236 -16.59 -12.96 -6.69
CA THR A 236 -17.52 -12.64 -5.58
C THR A 236 -18.98 -12.58 -6.02
N GLY A 237 -19.26 -12.41 -7.31
CA GLY A 237 -20.60 -12.15 -7.83
C GLY A 237 -21.14 -10.75 -7.48
N THR A 238 -20.36 -9.94 -6.76
CA THR A 238 -20.73 -8.61 -6.27
C THR A 238 -19.75 -7.56 -6.75
N VAL A 239 -20.25 -6.36 -7.05
CA VAL A 239 -19.39 -5.20 -7.32
C VAL A 239 -18.95 -4.60 -5.99
N SER A 240 -18.04 -5.28 -5.30
CA SER A 240 -17.46 -4.78 -4.05
C SER A 240 -16.26 -3.89 -4.34
N LEU A 241 -16.39 -2.60 -4.00
CA LEU A 241 -15.34 -1.58 -4.19
C LEU A 241 -14.08 -1.84 -3.34
N SER A 242 -14.25 -2.51 -2.20
CA SER A 242 -13.16 -3.01 -1.34
C SER A 242 -13.53 -4.41 -0.82
N PRO A 243 -13.16 -5.49 -1.53
CA PRO A 243 -13.43 -6.87 -1.09
C PRO A 243 -12.82 -7.13 0.29
N ASN A 244 -11.63 -6.58 0.52
CA ASN A 244 -10.91 -6.65 1.79
C ASN A 244 -11.76 -6.17 2.96
N ALA A 245 -12.39 -4.99 2.85
CA ALA A 245 -13.12 -4.40 3.98
C ALA A 245 -14.24 -5.33 4.47
N GLY A 246 -14.93 -6.01 3.56
CA GLY A 246 -15.93 -7.03 3.91
C GLY A 246 -15.30 -8.27 4.55
N ILE A 247 -14.16 -8.73 4.05
CA ILE A 247 -13.44 -9.91 4.59
C ILE A 247 -12.91 -9.61 6.01
N TRP A 248 -12.28 -8.46 6.24
CA TRP A 248 -11.78 -8.07 7.57
C TRP A 248 -12.92 -7.92 8.57
N LEU A 249 -14.04 -7.30 8.18
CA LEU A 249 -15.23 -7.22 9.03
C LEU A 249 -15.76 -8.61 9.40
N ASN A 250 -15.83 -9.54 8.44
CA ASN A 250 -16.30 -10.90 8.71
C ASN A 250 -15.31 -11.71 9.55
N MET A 251 -13.99 -11.51 9.38
CA MET A 251 -12.96 -12.15 10.20
C MET A 251 -12.94 -11.63 11.64
N ASP A 252 -13.18 -10.32 11.83
CA ASP A 252 -13.28 -9.74 13.17
C ASP A 252 -14.55 -10.22 13.88
N VAL A 253 -15.67 -10.34 13.14
CA VAL A 253 -16.90 -10.95 13.65
C VAL A 253 -16.67 -12.41 14.02
N SER A 254 -16.05 -13.23 13.14
CA SER A 254 -15.81 -14.64 13.44
C SER A 254 -14.89 -14.84 14.65
N LYS A 255 -13.83 -14.02 14.78
CA LYS A 255 -12.97 -14.04 15.98
C LYS A 255 -13.75 -13.69 17.25
N SER A 256 -14.64 -12.70 17.17
CA SER A 256 -15.47 -12.32 18.31
C SER A 256 -16.45 -13.45 18.69
N GLU A 257 -16.98 -14.19 17.71
CA GLU A 257 -17.84 -15.35 17.95
C GLU A 257 -17.08 -16.52 18.58
N GLU A 258 -15.85 -16.77 18.12
CA GLU A 258 -14.96 -17.82 18.66
C GLU A 258 -14.55 -17.51 20.11
N GLU A 259 -14.22 -16.25 20.42
CA GLU A 259 -13.94 -15.80 21.79
C GLU A 259 -15.17 -15.94 22.70
N ILE A 260 -16.37 -15.63 22.19
CA ILE A 260 -17.64 -15.82 22.92
C ILE A 260 -17.93 -17.31 23.14
N GLU A 261 -17.62 -18.17 22.17
CA GLU A 261 -17.83 -19.61 22.29
C GLU A 261 -16.90 -20.24 23.32
N ILE A 262 -15.61 -19.88 23.31
CA ILE A 262 -14.61 -20.27 24.33
C ILE A 262 -15.03 -19.78 25.72
N ALA A 263 -15.57 -18.57 25.83
CA ALA A 263 -16.11 -18.04 27.09
C ALA A 263 -17.32 -18.86 27.59
N LYS A 264 -18.21 -19.30 26.69
CA LYS A 264 -19.36 -20.16 27.03
C LYS A 264 -18.92 -21.57 27.47
N THR A 265 -17.93 -22.17 26.81
CA THR A 265 -17.41 -23.52 27.19
C THR A 265 -16.69 -23.49 28.53
N SER A 266 -15.98 -22.40 28.84
CA SER A 266 -15.29 -22.23 30.12
C SER A 266 -16.24 -21.93 31.29
N ILE A 267 -17.40 -21.33 31.04
CA ILE A 267 -18.49 -21.18 32.04
C ILE A 267 -19.18 -22.52 32.31
N THR A 268 -19.51 -23.28 31.26
CA THR A 268 -20.13 -24.62 31.40
C THR A 268 -19.19 -25.65 32.05
N GLY A 269 -17.89 -25.60 31.76
CA GLY A 269 -16.88 -26.42 32.44
C GLY A 269 -16.73 -26.11 33.94
N LYS A 270 -16.99 -24.86 34.36
CA LYS A 270 -17.02 -24.47 35.79
C LYS A 270 -18.28 -24.94 36.52
N GLU A 271 -19.42 -25.08 35.83
CA GLU A 271 -20.64 -25.63 36.42
C GLU A 271 -20.57 -27.16 36.59
N GLN A 272 -19.92 -27.88 35.66
CA GLN A 272 -19.63 -29.30 35.81
C GLN A 272 -18.64 -29.58 36.96
N TYR A 273 -17.65 -28.71 37.20
CA TYR A 273 -16.72 -28.86 38.33
C TYR A 273 -17.36 -28.61 39.71
N LYS A 274 -18.51 -27.94 39.76
CA LYS A 274 -19.22 -27.64 41.01
C LYS A 274 -20.17 -28.75 41.46
N THR A 275 -20.48 -29.71 40.58
CA THR A 275 -21.42 -30.80 40.87
C THR A 275 -20.74 -32.11 41.30
N ASP A 276 -19.42 -32.27 41.13
CA ASP A 276 -18.77 -33.59 41.24
C ASP A 276 -17.58 -33.70 42.22
N ASN A 277 -17.36 -32.74 43.13
CA ASN A 277 -16.23 -32.81 44.08
C ASN A 277 -16.64 -32.72 45.55
N SER A 278 -17.03 -33.86 46.13
CA SER A 278 -16.67 -34.21 47.51
C SER A 278 -15.23 -34.76 47.55
N PHE A 279 -14.26 -33.98 47.07
CA PHE A 279 -12.84 -34.37 47.05
C PHE A 279 -12.15 -33.95 48.35
N ASN A 280 -11.76 -34.95 49.15
CA ASN A 280 -11.19 -34.79 50.49
C ASN A 280 -9.71 -34.36 50.41
N LEU A 281 -9.45 -33.08 50.66
CA LEU A 281 -8.13 -32.40 50.63
C LEU A 281 -7.05 -33.10 51.47
N MET A 282 -7.43 -33.87 52.48
CA MET A 282 -6.52 -34.58 53.38
C MET A 282 -5.65 -35.62 52.65
N SER A 283 -6.16 -36.22 51.56
CA SER A 283 -5.45 -37.27 50.81
C SER A 283 -4.31 -36.75 49.92
N TYR A 284 -4.37 -35.47 49.52
CA TYR A 284 -3.39 -34.87 48.63
C TYR A 284 -2.12 -34.45 49.36
N PHE A 285 -2.24 -34.00 50.63
CA PHE A 285 -1.11 -33.55 51.45
C PHE A 285 -0.15 -34.67 51.89
N ILE A 286 -0.62 -35.92 51.95
CA ILE A 286 0.23 -37.06 52.32
C ILE A 286 1.14 -37.49 51.15
N LYS A 287 0.76 -37.18 49.90
CA LYS A 287 1.45 -37.70 48.70
C LYS A 287 2.63 -36.87 48.22
N TYR A 288 2.78 -35.60 48.64
CA TYR A 288 3.85 -34.71 48.16
C TYR A 288 4.45 -33.79 49.24
N PRO A 289 5.30 -34.31 50.16
CA PRO A 289 5.87 -33.51 51.25
C PRO A 289 7.09 -32.64 50.87
N LYS A 290 7.47 -32.53 49.59
CA LYS A 290 8.72 -31.83 49.18
C LYS A 290 8.53 -30.65 48.21
N ALA A 291 7.33 -30.10 48.07
CA ALA A 291 7.10 -28.98 47.16
C ALA A 291 7.31 -27.57 47.78
N PHE A 292 7.69 -27.47 49.05
CA PHE A 292 7.97 -26.16 49.68
C PHE A 292 9.17 -26.22 50.62
N SER A 293 10.33 -25.83 50.12
CA SER A 293 11.35 -25.16 50.92
C SER A 293 12.09 -24.18 50.01
N LEU A 294 12.01 -22.90 50.39
CA LEU A 294 12.66 -21.72 49.82
C LEU A 294 14.18 -21.91 49.63
#